data_AF-A0A9P7FWS5-F1
#
_entry.id   AF-A0A9P7FWS5-F1
#
_cell.length_a   1.000
_cell.length_b   1.000
_cell.length_c   1.000
_cell.angle_alpha   90.00
_cell.angle_beta   90.00
_cell.angle_gamma   90.00
#
_symmetry.space_group_name_H-M   'P 1'
#
loop_
_entity.id
_entity.type
_entity.pdbx_description
1 polymer ?
#
loop_
_entity_poly.entity_id
_entity_poly.type
_entity_poly.pdbx_seq_one_letter_code
_entity_poly.pdbx_strand_id
1 'polypeptide(L)'
;MRFFSFVYACNAFLALNALVTLASPMPVVETQTDGVSQDVYDDFTRYTKYSSAVYQWICPNPLGNKLVQKFSKTGTQGFVVRDDKRKEIIVAFRGTLEVIDVLVDLQIVLTPLKSAGITDVGSARVHTGFLFAYNVVANDVLNLVKGQLTAHPDYSLVVTGV
;
A
#
# COMPACT_ATOMS: atom_id res chain seq x y z
N MET A 1 7.60 -52.78 -30.01
CA MET A 1 6.60 -53.88 -30.09
C MET A 1 5.36 -53.40 -29.35
N ARG A 2 4.33 -52.92 -30.06
CA ARG A 2 3.06 -53.64 -30.40
C ARG A 2 2.42 -54.20 -29.11
N PHE A 3 1.23 -53.77 -28.70
CA PHE A 3 -0.03 -54.18 -29.34
C PHE A 3 -1.16 -53.13 -29.24
N PHE A 4 -1.82 -52.92 -30.38
CA PHE A 4 -3.20 -52.42 -30.51
C PHE A 4 -4.17 -53.61 -30.34
N SER A 5 -5.40 -53.36 -29.88
CA SER A 5 -6.64 -53.52 -30.69
C SER A 5 -7.89 -54.02 -29.92
N PHE A 6 -9.05 -53.59 -30.43
CA PHE A 6 -10.47 -54.01 -30.20
C PHE A 6 -11.17 -53.47 -28.95
N VAL A 7 -12.05 -52.46 -29.00
CA VAL A 7 -13.32 -52.26 -29.77
C VAL A 7 -14.34 -53.38 -29.51
N TYR A 8 -15.29 -53.11 -28.62
CA TYR A 8 -16.65 -53.63 -28.68
C TYR A 8 -17.63 -52.46 -28.54
N ALA A 9 -18.43 -52.29 -29.58
CA ALA A 9 -19.56 -51.38 -29.63
C ALA A 9 -20.75 -52.00 -28.88
N CYS A 10 -21.52 -51.18 -28.15
CA CYS A 10 -22.94 -51.40 -27.99
C CYS A 10 -23.64 -50.04 -27.76
N ASN A 11 -24.22 -49.52 -28.84
CA ASN A 11 -25.18 -48.42 -28.81
C ASN A 11 -26.48 -48.90 -28.18
N ALA A 12 -27.01 -48.17 -27.19
CA ALA A 12 -28.43 -47.85 -27.03
C ALA A 12 -28.62 -47.05 -25.74
N PHE A 13 -29.06 -45.79 -25.85
CA PHE A 13 -30.38 -45.33 -25.36
C PHE A 13 -30.46 -43.81 -25.47
N LEU A 14 -31.43 -43.38 -26.27
CA LEU A 14 -31.90 -41.99 -26.40
C LEU A 14 -32.67 -41.59 -25.14
N ALA A 15 -32.43 -40.35 -24.67
CA ALA A 15 -33.43 -39.30 -24.41
C ALA A 15 -33.20 -38.52 -23.10
N LEU A 16 -33.32 -37.19 -23.24
CA LEU A 16 -33.81 -36.21 -22.27
C LEU A 16 -32.87 -35.78 -21.12
N ASN A 17 -32.22 -34.63 -21.30
CA ASN A 17 -32.65 -33.36 -20.68
C ASN A 17 -31.71 -32.22 -21.10
N ALA A 18 -32.20 -31.34 -21.95
CA ALA A 18 -31.58 -30.05 -22.20
C ALA A 18 -31.85 -29.14 -21.00
N LEU A 19 -30.93 -29.06 -20.05
CA LEU A 19 -30.85 -27.90 -19.16
C LEU A 19 -30.12 -26.80 -19.91
N VAL A 20 -30.89 -25.89 -20.50
CA VAL A 20 -30.40 -24.57 -20.88
C VAL A 20 -30.12 -23.83 -19.58
N THR A 21 -28.87 -23.84 -19.12
CA THR A 21 -28.42 -22.90 -18.09
C THR A 21 -28.49 -21.50 -18.69
N LEU A 22 -29.38 -20.66 -18.18
CA LEU A 22 -29.34 -19.22 -18.37
C LEU A 22 -28.01 -18.72 -17.83
N ALA A 23 -27.00 -18.66 -18.68
CA ALA A 23 -25.81 -17.86 -18.41
C ALA A 23 -26.25 -16.41 -18.48
N SER A 24 -26.60 -15.83 -17.33
CA SER A 24 -26.66 -14.38 -17.19
C SER A 24 -25.32 -13.84 -17.68
N PRO A 25 -25.26 -12.85 -18.59
CA PRO A 25 -24.01 -12.18 -18.87
C PRO A 25 -23.51 -11.63 -17.53
N MET A 26 -22.42 -12.19 -17.00
CA MET A 26 -21.70 -11.56 -15.91
C MET A 26 -21.42 -10.12 -16.36
N PRO A 27 -21.67 -9.11 -15.51
CA PRO A 27 -21.21 -7.77 -15.81
C PRO A 27 -19.73 -7.89 -16.12
N VAL A 28 -19.34 -7.51 -17.33
CA VAL A 28 -17.95 -7.46 -17.76
C VAL A 28 -17.25 -6.64 -16.68
N VAL A 29 -16.39 -7.29 -15.90
CA VAL A 29 -15.37 -6.59 -15.13
C VAL A 29 -14.62 -5.79 -16.18
N GLU A 30 -14.77 -4.47 -16.14
CA GLU A 30 -14.07 -3.56 -17.02
C GLU A 30 -12.59 -3.91 -16.91
N THR A 31 -12.08 -4.62 -17.92
CA THR A 31 -10.69 -4.99 -17.97
C THR A 31 -10.00 -3.70 -18.37
N GLN A 32 -9.54 -2.94 -17.39
CA GLN A 32 -8.69 -1.79 -17.63
C GLN A 32 -7.37 -2.36 -18.19
N THR A 33 -7.29 -2.52 -19.51
CA THR A 33 -6.20 -3.22 -20.20
C THR A 33 -4.95 -2.38 -20.37
N ASP A 34 -5.03 -1.09 -20.09
CA ASP A 34 -3.92 -0.19 -20.28
C ASP A 34 -3.19 -0.02 -18.95
N GLY A 35 -1.98 -0.57 -18.88
CA GLY A 35 -1.07 -0.32 -17.77
C GLY A 35 -0.75 1.17 -17.62
N VAL A 36 -0.12 1.54 -16.52
CA VAL A 36 0.31 2.93 -16.30
C VAL A 36 1.48 3.30 -17.24
N SER A 37 1.70 4.60 -17.47
CA SER A 37 2.89 5.04 -18.20
C SER A 37 4.18 4.62 -17.49
N GLN A 38 5.28 4.54 -18.24
CA GLN A 38 6.58 4.19 -17.66
C GLN A 38 6.98 5.14 -16.54
N ASP A 39 6.72 6.45 -16.69
CA ASP A 39 7.03 7.45 -15.67
C ASP A 39 6.28 7.19 -14.35
N VAL A 40 4.99 6.81 -14.43
CA VAL A 40 4.19 6.49 -13.25
C VAL A 40 4.70 5.19 -12.59
N TYR A 41 5.04 4.19 -13.40
CA TYR A 41 5.63 2.96 -12.88
C TYR A 41 6.99 3.19 -12.20
N ASP A 42 7.82 4.06 -12.77
CA ASP A 42 9.13 4.42 -12.23
C ASP A 42 8.99 5.19 -10.90
N ASP A 43 8.01 6.08 -10.81
CA ASP A 43 7.66 6.77 -9.57
C ASP A 43 7.16 5.79 -8.49
N PHE A 44 6.26 4.85 -8.83
CA PHE A 44 5.85 3.80 -7.90
C PHE A 44 7.04 2.98 -7.42
N THR A 45 7.90 2.52 -8.34
CA THR A 45 9.12 1.77 -8.02
C THR A 45 10.02 2.57 -7.08
N ARG A 46 10.18 3.88 -7.31
CA ARG A 46 10.99 4.77 -6.47
C ARG A 46 10.42 4.88 -5.06
N TYR A 47 9.14 5.19 -4.91
CA TYR A 47 8.55 5.39 -3.59
C TYR A 47 8.44 4.09 -2.80
N THR A 48 8.21 2.95 -3.46
CA THR A 48 8.31 1.63 -2.82
C THR A 48 9.72 1.35 -2.29
N LYS A 49 10.78 1.76 -3.00
CA LYS A 49 12.15 1.64 -2.47
C LYS A 49 12.35 2.48 -1.20
N TYR A 50 11.73 3.66 -1.09
CA TYR A 50 11.74 4.42 0.16
C TYR A 50 11.03 3.69 1.28
N SER A 51 9.83 3.17 1.04
CA SER A 51 9.08 2.36 2.02
C SER A 51 9.88 1.15 2.49
N SER A 52 10.56 0.45 1.57
CA SER A 52 11.44 -0.67 1.89
C SER A 52 12.68 -0.25 2.68
N ALA A 53 13.27 0.91 2.38
CA ALA A 53 14.44 1.41 3.07
C ALA A 53 14.20 1.68 4.57
N VAL A 54 12.95 1.91 4.98
CA VAL A 54 12.61 2.13 6.41
C VAL A 54 12.89 0.89 7.27
N TYR A 55 12.87 -0.31 6.67
CA TYR A 55 13.17 -1.57 7.37
C TYR A 55 14.68 -1.79 7.59
N GLN A 56 15.53 -1.03 6.93
CA GLN A 56 16.98 -1.18 7.04
C GLN A 56 17.48 -0.57 8.35
N TRP A 57 18.19 -1.37 9.15
CA TRP A 57 18.75 -0.93 10.43
C TRP A 57 19.73 0.24 10.22
N ILE A 58 20.62 0.12 9.22
CA ILE A 58 21.59 1.14 8.83
C ILE A 58 21.27 1.59 7.41
N CYS A 59 20.79 2.83 7.27
CA CYS A 59 20.53 3.47 5.98
C CYS A 59 20.76 4.98 6.11
N PRO A 60 22.03 5.44 6.00
CA PRO A 60 22.36 6.85 6.19
C PRO A 60 21.94 7.72 5.01
N ASN A 61 21.82 7.14 3.81
CA ASN A 61 21.45 7.85 2.58
C ASN A 61 20.39 7.07 1.79
N PRO A 62 19.10 7.12 2.19
CA PRO A 62 18.04 6.40 1.48
C PRO A 62 17.98 6.86 0.01
N LEU A 63 18.19 5.90 -0.91
CA LEU A 63 18.32 6.16 -2.35
C LEU A 63 19.39 7.21 -2.73
N GLY A 64 20.43 7.36 -1.91
CA GLY A 64 21.48 8.36 -2.12
C GLY A 64 21.06 9.80 -1.77
N ASN A 65 19.89 9.98 -1.17
CA ASN A 65 19.36 11.27 -0.75
C ASN A 65 19.62 11.55 0.74
N LYS A 66 19.47 12.81 1.14
CA LYS A 66 19.84 13.28 2.48
C LYS A 66 18.80 12.82 3.51
N LEU A 67 19.22 11.95 4.44
CA LEU A 67 18.43 11.65 5.62
C LEU A 67 18.34 12.89 6.51
N VAL A 68 17.12 13.41 6.71
CA VAL A 68 16.87 14.52 7.63
C VAL A 68 16.85 13.99 9.06
N GLN A 69 15.97 13.01 9.33
CA GLN A 69 15.81 12.42 10.66
C GLN A 69 15.06 11.09 10.58
N LYS A 70 15.43 10.13 11.46
CA LYS A 70 14.62 8.94 11.76
C LYS A 70 13.74 9.21 12.98
N PHE A 71 12.55 8.64 13.01
CA PHE A 71 11.67 8.66 14.17
C PHE A 71 11.22 7.24 14.52
N SER A 72 11.09 6.97 15.82
CA SER A 72 10.64 5.69 16.34
C SER A 72 10.00 5.90 17.71
N LYS A 73 8.70 5.68 17.82
CA LYS A 73 7.97 5.87 19.08
C LYS A 73 6.77 4.93 19.16
N THR A 74 6.68 4.18 20.25
CA THR A 74 5.61 3.19 20.50
C THR A 74 5.37 2.24 19.31
N GLY A 75 6.46 1.73 18.72
CA GLY A 75 6.37 0.82 17.57
C GLY A 75 6.14 1.50 16.21
N THR A 76 5.70 2.76 16.16
CA THR A 76 5.62 3.54 14.92
C THR A 76 7.01 4.04 14.54
N GLN A 77 7.48 3.66 13.36
CA GLN A 77 8.82 4.00 12.87
C GLN A 77 8.76 4.63 11.49
N GLY A 78 9.77 5.42 11.17
CA GLY A 78 9.90 6.05 9.87
C GLY A 78 11.10 6.96 9.78
N PHE A 79 11.20 7.66 8.66
CA PHE A 79 12.17 8.72 8.48
C PHE A 79 11.61 9.83 7.59
N VAL A 80 12.32 10.96 7.61
CA VAL A 80 12.17 12.02 6.62
C VAL A 80 13.48 12.16 5.86
N VAL A 81 13.36 12.21 4.54
CA VAL A 81 14.46 12.36 3.59
C VAL A 81 14.19 13.58 2.72
N ARG A 82 15.26 14.26 2.34
CA ARG A 82 15.21 15.37 1.38
C ARG A 82 15.93 14.96 0.11
N ASP A 83 15.21 15.06 -1.00
CA ASP A 83 15.74 14.88 -2.35
C ASP A 83 15.91 16.25 -3.01
N ASP A 84 17.15 16.73 -3.03
CA ASP A 84 17.47 18.04 -3.61
C ASP A 84 17.42 18.02 -5.16
N LYS A 85 17.47 16.84 -5.80
CA LYS A 85 17.42 16.71 -7.26
C LYS A 85 16.00 16.79 -7.79
N ARG A 86 15.04 16.15 -7.10
CA ARG A 86 13.60 16.21 -7.43
C ARG A 86 12.86 17.31 -6.68
N LYS A 87 13.53 18.01 -5.75
CA LYS A 87 12.94 19.01 -4.87
C LYS A 87 11.76 18.44 -4.08
N GLU A 88 12.01 17.34 -3.39
CA GLU A 88 10.99 16.61 -2.63
C GLU A 88 11.42 16.45 -1.16
N ILE A 89 10.48 16.61 -0.25
CA ILE A 89 10.55 16.15 1.14
C ILE A 89 9.75 14.86 1.21
N ILE A 90 10.40 13.74 1.53
CA ILE A 90 9.78 12.42 1.58
C ILE A 90 9.65 11.97 3.03
N VAL A 91 8.43 11.68 3.48
CA VAL A 91 8.14 11.01 4.75
C VAL A 91 7.84 9.55 4.46
N ALA A 92 8.66 8.63 4.97
CA ALA A 92 8.43 7.20 4.81
C ALA A 92 8.12 6.55 6.16
N PHE A 93 6.97 5.88 6.26
CA PHE A 93 6.57 5.11 7.42
C PHE A 93 6.88 3.62 7.24
N ARG A 94 7.27 2.95 8.32
CA ARG A 94 7.42 1.51 8.37
C ARG A 94 6.07 0.85 8.64
N GLY A 95 5.78 -0.23 7.93
CA GLY A 95 4.70 -1.14 8.29
C GLY A 95 5.06 -2.08 9.43
N THR A 96 4.09 -2.94 9.76
CA THR A 96 4.26 -4.01 10.74
C THR A 96 5.14 -5.13 10.17
N LEU A 97 5.97 -5.73 11.02
CA LEU A 97 6.83 -6.87 10.63
C LEU A 97 6.06 -8.20 10.61
N GLU A 98 4.97 -8.30 11.37
CA GLU A 98 4.15 -9.49 11.53
C GLU A 98 2.73 -9.24 11.00
N VAL A 99 2.58 -9.30 9.69
CA VAL A 99 1.32 -9.03 8.97
C VAL A 99 0.22 -10.05 9.32
N ILE A 100 0.61 -11.24 9.82
CA ILE A 100 -0.31 -12.34 10.14
C ILE A 100 -1.04 -12.11 11.47
N ASP A 101 -0.36 -11.66 12.53
CA ASP A 101 -0.98 -11.39 13.83
C ASP A 101 -1.84 -10.11 13.81
N VAL A 102 -1.49 -9.16 12.94
CA VAL A 102 -2.25 -7.94 12.70
C VAL A 102 -3.66 -8.24 12.19
N LEU A 103 -3.87 -9.13 11.23
CA LEU A 103 -5.22 -9.39 10.70
C LEU A 103 -6.18 -10.07 11.70
N VAL A 104 -5.65 -10.81 12.67
CA VAL A 104 -6.44 -11.56 13.65
C VAL A 104 -6.69 -10.74 14.93
N ASP A 105 -5.75 -9.87 15.32
CA ASP A 105 -5.86 -8.97 16.50
C ASP A 105 -6.29 -7.52 16.17
N LEU A 106 -6.30 -7.10 14.89
CA LEU A 106 -6.94 -5.86 14.45
C LEU A 106 -8.43 -6.00 14.65
N GLN A 107 -8.89 -5.69 15.86
CA GLN A 107 -10.22 -5.19 16.05
C GLN A 107 -10.41 -4.01 15.10
N ILE A 108 -11.13 -4.23 13.99
CA ILE A 108 -11.50 -3.30 12.90
C ILE A 108 -12.45 -2.20 13.43
N VAL A 109 -12.21 -1.74 14.65
CA VAL A 109 -12.97 -0.72 15.32
C VAL A 109 -12.61 0.60 14.69
N LEU A 110 -13.60 1.25 14.10
CA LEU A 110 -13.48 2.59 13.59
C LEU A 110 -13.70 3.59 14.73
N THR A 111 -12.83 4.59 14.84
CA THR A 111 -12.95 5.71 15.78
C THR A 111 -13.04 7.02 15.00
N PRO A 112 -13.67 8.09 15.53
CA PRO A 112 -13.64 9.40 14.88
C PRO A 112 -12.21 9.86 14.58
N LEU A 113 -11.99 10.41 13.38
CA LEU A 113 -10.70 10.97 12.99
C LEU A 113 -10.37 12.20 13.85
N LYS A 114 -9.36 12.08 14.69
CA LYS A 114 -8.84 13.18 15.52
C LYS A 114 -7.32 13.10 15.61
N SER A 115 -6.64 14.08 15.04
CA SER A 115 -5.18 14.18 15.05
C SER A 115 -4.73 15.64 15.05
N ALA A 116 -3.43 15.86 15.29
CA ALA A 116 -2.82 17.18 15.25
C ALA A 116 -2.95 17.81 13.86
N GLY A 117 -3.43 19.06 13.80
CA GLY A 117 -3.58 19.81 12.55
C GLY A 117 -4.76 19.39 11.67
N ILE A 118 -5.60 18.45 12.13
CA ILE A 118 -6.80 18.01 11.40
C ILE A 118 -8.04 18.60 12.08
N THR A 119 -8.76 19.46 11.36
CA THR A 119 -10.06 20.03 11.77
C THR A 119 -11.11 19.74 10.70
N ASP A 120 -12.39 19.95 11.03
CA ASP A 120 -13.50 19.98 10.05
C ASP A 120 -13.73 18.67 9.26
N VAL A 121 -13.45 17.52 9.87
CA VAL A 121 -13.58 16.18 9.24
C VAL A 121 -14.98 15.55 9.36
N GLY A 122 -15.97 16.29 9.86
CA GLY A 122 -17.35 15.82 10.01
C GLY A 122 -17.46 14.51 10.81
N SER A 123 -18.10 13.51 10.23
CA SER A 123 -18.29 12.18 10.82
C SER A 123 -17.25 11.14 10.37
N ALA A 124 -16.13 11.56 9.78
CA ALA A 124 -15.10 10.65 9.30
C ALA A 124 -14.56 9.75 10.42
N ARG A 125 -14.43 8.46 10.11
CA ARG A 125 -13.87 7.46 11.03
C ARG A 125 -12.74 6.70 10.36
N VAL A 126 -11.75 6.33 11.15
CA VAL A 126 -10.54 5.63 10.70
C VAL A 126 -10.23 4.46 11.62
N HIS A 127 -9.36 3.56 11.18
CA HIS A 127 -8.91 2.42 11.97
C HIS A 127 -8.27 2.89 13.29
N THR A 128 -8.79 2.42 14.43
CA THR A 128 -8.37 2.88 15.76
C THR A 128 -6.87 2.70 16.00
N GLY A 129 -6.32 1.53 15.63
CA GLY A 129 -4.90 1.24 15.77
C GLY A 129 -4.00 2.14 14.91
N PHE A 130 -4.42 2.47 13.68
CA PHE A 130 -3.62 3.33 12.79
C PHE A 130 -3.67 4.78 13.24
N LEU A 131 -4.84 5.25 13.68
CA LEU A 131 -4.97 6.59 14.25
C LEU A 131 -4.12 6.74 15.51
N PHE A 132 -4.15 5.75 16.41
CA PHE A 132 -3.30 5.73 17.59
C PHE A 132 -1.81 5.77 17.20
N ALA A 133 -1.37 4.87 16.34
CA ALA A 133 0.02 4.78 15.88
C ALA A 133 0.52 6.08 15.25
N TYR A 134 -0.30 6.72 14.40
CA TYR A 134 0.02 8.01 13.80
C TYR A 134 0.08 9.13 14.84
N ASN A 135 -0.91 9.22 15.74
CA ASN A 135 -0.98 10.27 16.76
C ASN A 135 0.22 10.29 17.70
N VAL A 136 0.85 9.14 17.96
CA VAL A 136 2.06 9.05 18.78
C VAL A 136 3.22 9.88 18.19
N VAL A 137 3.33 9.96 16.86
CA VAL A 137 4.42 10.63 16.13
C VAL A 137 3.99 11.90 15.38
N ALA A 138 2.69 12.19 15.30
CA ALA A 138 2.14 13.24 14.43
C ALA A 138 2.80 14.62 14.64
N ASN A 139 2.96 15.07 15.88
CA ASN A 139 3.60 16.37 16.15
C ASN A 139 5.07 16.40 15.73
N ASP A 140 5.81 15.32 15.98
CA ASP A 140 7.23 15.24 15.65
C ASP A 140 7.43 15.30 14.13
N VAL A 141 6.63 14.52 13.39
CA VAL A 141 6.64 14.51 11.91
C VAL A 141 6.20 15.87 11.36
N LEU A 142 5.10 16.44 11.86
CA LEU A 142 4.60 17.73 11.39
C LEU A 142 5.62 18.86 11.61
N ASN A 143 6.25 18.92 12.79
CA ASN A 143 7.26 19.94 13.08
C ASN A 143 8.47 19.80 12.15
N LEU A 144 8.91 18.56 11.91
CA LEU A 144 10.05 18.30 11.05
C LEU A 144 9.77 18.64 9.58
N VAL A 145 8.61 18.23 9.06
CA VAL A 145 8.18 18.55 7.69
C VAL A 145 8.00 20.05 7.51
N LYS A 146 7.33 20.74 8.46
CA LYS A 146 7.19 22.20 8.42
C LYS A 146 8.55 22.91 8.40
N GLY A 147 9.50 22.44 9.21
CA GLY A 147 10.87 22.96 9.22
C GLY A 147 11.56 22.80 7.86
N GLN A 148 11.42 21.63 7.21
CA GLN A 148 11.98 21.40 5.88
C GLN A 148 11.30 22.27 4.81
N LEU A 149 9.98 22.35 4.78
CA LEU A 149 9.25 23.17 3.79
C LEU A 149 9.48 24.66 3.99
N THR A 150 9.74 25.12 5.22
CA THR A 150 10.13 26.51 5.48
C THR A 150 11.54 26.80 4.95
N ALA A 151 12.48 25.86 5.11
CA ALA A 151 13.84 25.97 4.59
C ALA A 151 13.94 25.76 3.07
N HIS A 152 12.96 25.07 2.47
CA HIS A 152 12.91 24.67 1.07
C HIS A 152 11.51 24.93 0.48
N PRO A 153 11.14 26.20 0.26
CA PRO A 153 9.76 26.58 -0.09
C PRO A 153 9.32 26.16 -1.48
N ASP A 154 10.26 25.80 -2.37
CA ASP A 154 9.99 25.29 -3.72
C ASP A 154 9.93 23.75 -3.80
N TYR A 155 9.97 23.06 -2.65
CA TYR A 155 9.96 21.60 -2.59
C TYR A 155 8.54 21.08 -2.37
N SER A 156 8.22 19.93 -2.98
CA SER A 156 6.97 19.21 -2.75
C SER A 156 7.10 18.26 -1.55
N LEU A 157 5.95 17.82 -1.02
CA LEU A 157 5.88 16.81 0.04
C LEU A 157 5.35 15.49 -0.54
N VAL A 158 6.06 14.40 -0.28
CA VAL A 158 5.64 13.03 -0.59
C VAL A 158 5.54 12.23 0.70
N VAL A 159 4.47 11.47 0.86
CA VAL A 159 4.30 10.53 1.97
C VAL A 159 4.18 9.12 1.40
N THR A 160 4.95 8.19 1.94
CA THR A 160 4.94 6.79 1.51
C THR A 160 5.10 5.83 2.69
N GLY A 161 4.75 4.57 2.47
CA GLY A 161 4.85 3.52 3.46
C GLY A 161 4.37 2.19 2.87
N VAL A 162 4.53 1.12 3.64
CA VAL A 162 3.96 -0.21 3.39
C VAL A 162 3.34 -0.74 4.67
#